data_AF-A0A938E9J4-F1
#
_entry.id   AF-A0A938E9J4-F1
#
_cell.length_a   1.000
_cell.length_b   1.000
_cell.length_c   1.000
_cell.angle_alpha   90.00
_cell.angle_beta   90.00
_cell.angle_gamma   90.00
#
_symmetry.space_group_name_H-M   'P 1'
#
loop_
_entity.id
_entity.type
_entity.pdbx_description
1 polymer ?
#
loop_
_entity_poly.entity_id
_entity_poly.type
_entity_poly.pdbx_seq_one_letter_code
_entity_poly.pdbx_strand_id
1 'polypeptide(L)'
;MGKGYAEGPAAEEAERRREELAVGSNRETAAAARTAVYGSTPDRPEKHFIGWLGEVDPDALFASGAAWGISIVRRPAGPSDP
;
A
#
# COMPACT_ATOMS: atom_id res chain seq x y z
N MET A 1 -16.91 -18.60 -37.04
CA MET A 1 -16.60 -18.49 -35.60
C MET A 1 -15.14 -18.86 -35.39
N GLY A 2 -14.28 -17.88 -35.16
CA GLY A 2 -12.84 -18.09 -35.02
C GLY A 2 -12.17 -16.80 -34.56
N LYS A 3 -12.20 -16.57 -33.25
CA LYS A 3 -11.38 -15.65 -32.44
C LYS A 3 -10.55 -14.61 -33.21
N GLY A 4 -11.04 -13.38 -33.18
CA GLY A 4 -10.30 -12.16 -33.53
C GLY A 4 -9.31 -11.72 -32.46
N TYR A 5 -8.76 -10.52 -32.68
CA TYR A 5 -7.62 -9.86 -32.02
C TYR A 5 -6.27 -10.36 -32.57
N ALA A 6 -5.90 -9.98 -33.79
CA ALA A 6 -5.42 -8.64 -34.16
C ALA A 6 -4.27 -8.19 -33.25
N GLU A 7 -3.08 -8.16 -33.83
CA GLU A 7 -1.92 -7.45 -33.30
C GLU A 7 -2.35 -6.03 -32.92
N GLY A 8 -2.32 -5.75 -31.62
CA GLY A 8 -2.55 -4.44 -31.04
C GLY A 8 -1.30 -4.02 -30.25
N PRO A 9 -0.96 -2.73 -30.21
CA PRO A 9 0.29 -2.16 -29.71
C PRO A 9 0.35 -2.19 -28.17
N ALA A 10 0.31 -3.38 -27.58
CA ALA A 10 0.13 -3.58 -26.14
C ALA A 10 1.36 -4.16 -25.44
N ALA A 11 2.44 -4.47 -26.15
CA ALA A 11 3.58 -5.18 -25.58
C ALA A 11 4.79 -4.29 -25.24
N GLU A 12 4.97 -3.13 -25.90
CA GLU A 12 6.23 -2.38 -25.79
C GLU A 12 6.15 -1.06 -25.00
N GLU A 13 4.95 -0.59 -24.64
CA GLU A 13 4.78 0.67 -23.85
C GLU A 13 4.67 0.44 -22.34
N ALA A 14 4.56 -0.82 -21.88
CA ALA A 14 4.40 -1.15 -20.46
C ALA A 14 5.70 -1.05 -19.65
N GLU A 15 6.86 -1.13 -20.31
CA GLU A 15 8.16 -1.13 -19.62
C GLU A 15 8.68 0.29 -19.33
N ARG A 16 8.43 1.28 -20.20
CA ARG A 16 8.97 2.64 -20.03
C ARG A 16 8.30 3.47 -18.93
N ARG A 17 7.05 3.19 -18.55
CA ARG A 17 6.34 3.95 -17.49
C ARG A 17 6.76 3.58 -16.07
N ARG A 18 7.62 2.57 -15.88
CA ARG A 18 8.06 2.12 -14.55
C ARG A 18 9.29 2.87 -14.05
N GLU A 19 10.07 3.49 -14.92
CA GLU A 19 11.36 4.09 -14.56
C GLU A 19 11.29 5.58 -14.15
N GLU A 20 10.26 6.33 -14.56
CA GLU A 20 10.20 7.78 -14.29
C GLU A 20 9.59 8.15 -12.93
N LEU A 21 8.87 7.23 -12.28
CA LEU A 21 8.29 7.48 -10.96
C LEU A 21 9.27 7.29 -9.79
N ALA A 22 10.51 6.88 -10.09
CA ALA A 22 11.51 6.54 -9.07
C ALA A 22 12.46 7.69 -8.70
N VAL A 23 12.59 8.74 -9.53
CA VAL A 23 13.73 9.68 -9.42
C VAL A 23 13.34 11.09 -8.96
N GLY A 24 12.06 11.50 -9.01
CA GLY A 24 11.66 12.89 -8.76
C GLY A 24 11.22 13.28 -7.34
N SER A 25 10.92 12.33 -6.45
CA SER A 25 10.26 12.63 -5.16
C SER A 25 11.05 12.17 -3.92
N ASN A 26 12.36 11.94 -4.08
CA ASN A 26 13.18 11.19 -3.12
C ASN A 26 14.03 12.04 -2.15
N ARG A 27 13.93 13.39 -2.10
CA ARG A 27 14.87 14.17 -1.26
C ARG A 27 14.29 15.19 -0.30
N GLU A 28 13.05 15.64 -0.46
CA GLU A 28 12.51 16.69 0.43
C GLU A 28 11.47 16.21 1.45
N THR A 29 10.86 15.03 1.26
CA THR A 29 9.87 14.45 2.21
C THR A 29 10.38 13.17 2.87
N ALA A 30 11.69 13.08 3.12
CA ALA A 30 12.25 12.09 4.05
C ALA A 30 11.96 12.48 5.53
N ALA A 31 10.92 13.28 5.78
CA ALA A 31 10.32 13.46 7.09
C ALA A 31 9.74 12.09 7.51
N ALA A 32 10.58 11.29 8.17
CA ALA A 32 10.31 9.99 8.77
C ALA A 32 9.14 9.24 8.12
N ALA A 33 9.31 8.71 6.91
CA ALA A 33 8.27 7.87 6.32
C ALA A 33 8.01 6.67 7.25
N ARG A 34 6.87 6.67 7.95
CA ARG A 34 6.46 5.62 8.88
C ARG A 34 5.60 4.61 8.13
N THR A 35 5.66 3.37 8.59
CA THR A 35 4.89 2.29 7.99
C THR A 35 3.59 2.12 8.76
N ALA A 36 2.45 2.30 8.10
CA ALA A 36 1.12 2.17 8.69
C ALA A 36 0.55 0.76 8.47
N VAL A 37 -0.13 0.24 9.48
CA VAL A 37 -0.87 -1.02 9.48
C VAL A 37 -2.36 -0.71 9.36
N TYR A 38 -2.97 -1.26 8.32
CA TYR A 38 -4.41 -1.20 8.08
C TYR A 38 -4.99 -2.60 8.18
N GLY A 39 -6.25 -2.70 8.56
CA GLY A 39 -7.00 -3.95 8.57
C GLY A 39 -8.43 -3.73 8.99
N SER A 40 -9.15 -4.83 9.12
CA SER A 40 -10.50 -4.88 9.63
C SER A 40 -10.49 -5.54 11.01
N THR A 41 -11.35 -5.08 11.91
CA THR A 41 -11.46 -5.56 13.30
C THR A 41 -12.90 -6.02 13.56
N PRO A 42 -13.18 -6.79 14.64
CA PRO A 42 -14.54 -7.20 14.99
C PRO A 42 -15.51 -6.03 15.18
N ASP A 43 -15.01 -4.88 15.66
CA ASP A 43 -15.82 -3.66 15.81
C ASP A 43 -16.00 -2.91 14.49
N ARG A 44 -15.00 -2.95 13.61
CA ARG A 44 -14.99 -2.26 12.31
C ARG A 44 -14.60 -3.21 11.19
N PRO A 45 -15.59 -3.84 10.53
CA PRO A 45 -15.32 -4.83 9.48
C PRO A 45 -14.74 -4.20 8.21
N GLU A 46 -14.86 -2.88 8.04
CA GLU A 46 -14.22 -2.14 6.95
C GLU A 46 -12.73 -1.94 7.22
N LYS A 47 -11.93 -1.85 6.15
CA LYS A 47 -10.49 -1.63 6.25
C LYS A 47 -10.20 -0.22 6.77
N HIS A 48 -9.63 -0.14 7.97
CA HIS A 48 -9.27 1.12 8.62
C HIS A 48 -7.83 1.06 9.13
N PHE A 49 -7.31 2.23 9.53
CA PHE A 49 -6.00 2.33 10.14
C PHE A 49 -6.06 1.74 11.55
N ILE A 50 -5.21 0.75 11.83
CA ILE A 50 -5.11 0.11 13.14
C ILE A 50 -3.99 0.76 13.97
N GLY A 51 -2.86 1.07 13.33
CA GLY A 51 -1.72 1.67 14.02
C GLY A 51 -0.46 1.72 13.16
N TRP A 52 0.63 2.25 13.71
CA TRP A 52 1.94 2.23 13.04
C TRP A 52 2.68 0.93 13.30
N LEU A 53 3.43 0.45 12.30
CA LEU A 53 4.30 -0.69 12.43
C LEU A 53 5.36 -0.41 13.51
N GLY A 54 5.38 -1.24 14.55
CA GLY A 54 6.22 -1.08 15.75
C GLY A 54 5.45 -0.57 16.98
N GLU A 55 4.32 0.11 16.77
CA GLU A 55 3.33 0.38 17.85
C GLU A 55 2.32 -0.75 17.93
N VAL A 56 1.93 -1.28 16.76
CA VAL A 56 1.14 -2.50 16.63
C VAL A 56 1.92 -3.55 15.85
N ASP A 57 1.72 -4.81 16.25
CA ASP A 57 2.29 -5.96 15.55
C ASP A 57 1.21 -6.59 14.64
N PRO A 58 1.34 -6.49 13.31
CA PRO A 58 0.33 -6.98 12.37
C PRO A 58 0.18 -8.50 12.43
N ASP A 59 1.25 -9.22 12.74
CA ASP A 59 1.24 -10.69 12.81
C ASP A 59 0.52 -11.16 14.07
N ALA A 60 0.82 -10.57 15.23
CA ALA A 60 0.12 -10.83 16.48
C ALA A 60 -1.37 -10.46 16.39
N LEU A 61 -1.71 -9.34 15.74
CA LEU A 61 -3.10 -8.93 15.50
C LEU A 61 -3.86 -9.97 14.67
N PHE A 62 -3.20 -10.53 13.65
CA PHE A 62 -3.78 -11.57 12.82
C PHE A 62 -3.89 -12.91 13.56
N ALA A 63 -2.81 -13.34 14.23
CA ALA A 63 -2.74 -14.60 14.96
C ALA A 63 -3.73 -14.67 16.12
N SER A 64 -3.96 -13.55 16.81
CA SER A 64 -4.98 -13.43 17.87
C SER A 64 -6.41 -13.35 17.34
N GLY A 65 -6.59 -13.13 16.03
CA GLY A 65 -7.90 -12.86 15.42
C GLY A 65 -8.47 -11.47 15.75
N ALA A 66 -7.66 -10.57 16.32
CA ALA A 66 -8.06 -9.20 16.62
C ALA A 66 -8.25 -8.34 15.36
N ALA A 67 -7.52 -8.67 14.29
CA ALA A 67 -7.72 -8.05 12.99
C ALA A 67 -7.45 -8.99 11.81
N TRP A 68 -8.06 -8.72 10.67
CA TRP A 68 -7.90 -9.46 9.42
C TRP A 68 -7.75 -8.53 8.22
N GLY A 69 -7.37 -9.08 7.07
CA GLY A 69 -7.14 -8.29 5.85
C GLY A 69 -6.01 -7.27 6.01
N ILE A 70 -4.98 -7.63 6.78
CA ILE A 70 -3.89 -6.72 7.15
C ILE A 70 -3.15 -6.22 5.92
N SER A 71 -2.92 -4.91 5.82
CA SER A 71 -2.14 -4.26 4.77
C SER A 71 -1.16 -3.27 5.35
N ILE A 72 0.08 -3.35 4.88
CA ILE A 72 1.18 -2.53 5.37
C ILE A 72 1.56 -1.54 4.27
N VAL A 73 1.46 -0.24 4.55
CA VAL A 73 1.73 0.82 3.57
C VAL A 73 2.74 1.82 4.14
N ARG A 74 3.67 2.29 3.31
CA ARG A 74 4.55 3.42 3.69
C ARG A 74 3.80 4.72 3.47
N ARG A 75 3.71 5.56 4.50
CA ARG A 75 3.18 6.93 4.41
C ARG A 75 4.26 7.91 4.89
N PRO A 76 4.43 9.08 4.25
CA PRO A 76 5.14 10.17 4.90
C PRO A 76 4.48 10.47 6.24
N ALA A 77 5.27 10.56 7.33
CA ALA A 77 4.75 11.07 8.59
C ALA A 77 4.60 12.59 8.43
N GLY A 78 3.50 13.00 7.82
CA GLY A 78 3.13 14.41 7.80
C GLY A 78 2.98 14.93 9.23
N PRO A 79 3.23 16.22 9.48
CA PRO A 79 2.97 16.82 10.78
C PRO A 79 1.46 16.82 11.01
N SER A 80 0.99 15.98 11.93
CA SER A 80 -0.40 15.90 12.41
C SER A 80 -1.44 15.42 11.38
N ASP A 81 -1.95 14.20 11.58
CA ASP A 81 -3.27 13.76 11.09
C ASP A 81 -4.27 14.26 12.18
N PRO A 82 -5.16 15.24 11.89
CA PRO A 82 -6.16 15.73 12.85
C PRO A 82 -7.32 14.76 13.06
#